data_AF-A0A3D3HBU6-F1
#
_entry.id   AF-A0A3D3HBU6-F1
#
_cell.length_a   1.000
_cell.length_b   1.000
_cell.length_c   1.000
_cell.angle_alpha   90.00
_cell.angle_beta   90.00
_cell.angle_gamma   90.00
#
_symmetry.space_group_name_H-M   'P 1'
#
loop_
_entity.id
_entity.type
_entity.pdbx_description
1 polymer ?
#
loop_
_entity_poly.entity_id
_entity_poly.type
_entity_poly.pdbx_seq_one_letter_code
_entity_poly.pdbx_strand_id
1 'polypeptide(L)'
;ENDFIDPGMKQYLHGIAEATRAEGFYSLDIRKKDAPLRLTGGDFVYGTPVKAKKSDRIIYTKENFGLFPDYLLSDLSFRTEKRLTDANPQQQDYLWGTAELVTWTSLDGRHLEGLLYKPENFDPAKKYPMIVNFYEKSSTELNRHRIPEPGRSTIDYHYYTSNGYLIFNPDVYYIDGYPGQSAYNCVMPGIMSLIEKGFVDEKRIGAQGHSWGGYQVAYLATRTKLFAAIESGAPVVNMYSAYGGIRWETGLNRSMQYEHQQSRLGATIWEAPSLYWESSPLFTVDKIETPILIMANDKDGHVPWWQGIEFFIAMRRLGKPAWLLNYNGEPHWPLKLPNRIDFQKRMAQFFHHYLKGEPMPLWMKEGVPATEKEFTLGY
;
A
#
# COMPACT_ATOMS: atom_id res chain seq x y z
N GLU A 1 6.55 40.43 3.28
CA GLU A 1 5.80 39.58 2.34
C GLU A 1 4.63 40.41 1.84
N ASN A 2 4.22 40.24 0.58
CA ASN A 2 3.01 40.91 0.08
C ASN A 2 1.83 40.00 0.39
N ASP A 3 0.91 40.45 1.24
CA ASP A 3 -0.33 39.74 1.60
C ASP A 3 -1.36 39.73 0.45
N PHE A 4 -0.99 40.27 -0.72
CA PHE A 4 -1.86 40.42 -1.87
C PHE A 4 -1.19 39.92 -3.16
N ILE A 5 -1.99 39.29 -4.02
CA ILE A 5 -1.58 38.90 -5.38
C ILE A 5 -1.53 40.18 -6.23
N ASP A 6 -0.35 40.52 -6.75
CA ASP A 6 -0.18 41.63 -7.68
C ASP A 6 -0.66 41.22 -9.09
N PRO A 7 -1.76 41.80 -9.61
CA PRO A 7 -2.26 41.48 -10.94
C PRO A 7 -1.33 41.92 -12.07
N GLY A 8 -0.39 42.83 -11.82
CA GLY A 8 0.65 43.22 -12.76
C GLY A 8 1.72 42.16 -12.98
N MET A 9 1.84 41.19 -12.07
CA MET A 9 2.83 40.13 -12.14
C MET A 9 2.26 38.82 -12.71
N LYS A 10 3.10 38.15 -13.49
CA LYS A 10 2.84 36.79 -13.97
C LYS A 10 2.74 35.84 -12.77
N GLN A 11 1.64 35.09 -12.70
CA GLN A 11 1.41 34.05 -11.71
C GLN A 11 1.95 32.72 -12.22
N TYR A 12 2.44 31.89 -11.30
CA TYR A 12 2.92 30.54 -11.59
C TYR A 12 1.99 29.53 -10.92
N LEU A 13 1.54 28.55 -11.70
CA LEU A 13 0.57 27.56 -11.27
C LEU A 13 1.18 26.17 -11.39
N HIS A 14 0.76 25.28 -10.50
CA HIS A 14 0.99 23.83 -10.62
C HIS A 14 -0.32 23.19 -11.03
N GLY A 15 -0.28 22.33 -12.05
CA GLY A 15 -1.45 21.64 -12.56
C GLY A 15 -1.21 20.14 -12.66
N ILE A 16 -2.26 19.37 -12.43
CA ILE A 16 -2.27 17.91 -12.49
C ILE A 16 -3.37 17.48 -13.46
N ALA A 17 -3.03 16.66 -14.45
CA ALA A 17 -3.98 16.06 -15.36
C ALA A 17 -4.66 14.87 -14.66
N GLU A 18 -5.96 14.95 -14.39
CA GLU A 18 -6.69 13.89 -13.69
C GLU A 18 -6.57 12.54 -14.40
N ALA A 19 -6.67 12.47 -15.73
CA ALA A 19 -6.66 11.18 -16.44
C ALA A 19 -5.27 10.50 -16.45
N THR A 20 -4.20 11.26 -16.70
CA THR A 20 -2.84 10.68 -16.89
C THR A 20 -1.96 10.78 -15.66
N ARG A 21 -2.37 11.55 -14.65
CA ARG A 21 -1.56 11.95 -13.49
C ARG A 21 -0.27 12.69 -13.87
N ALA A 22 -0.20 13.21 -15.10
CA ALA A 22 0.89 14.07 -15.54
C ALA A 22 0.79 15.42 -14.84
N GLU A 23 1.91 15.93 -14.35
CA GLU A 23 1.96 17.25 -13.74
C GLU A 23 2.70 18.25 -14.62
N GLY A 24 2.52 19.54 -14.32
CA GLY A 24 3.28 20.59 -14.97
C GLY A 24 3.20 21.93 -14.25
N PHE A 25 4.15 22.79 -14.58
CA PHE A 25 4.09 24.20 -14.19
C PHE A 25 3.59 25.05 -15.35
N TYR A 26 2.79 26.06 -15.01
CA TYR A 26 2.16 26.95 -15.95
C TYR A 26 2.40 28.39 -15.53
N SER A 27 2.34 29.31 -16.49
CA SER A 27 2.29 30.74 -16.23
C SER A 27 0.97 31.35 -16.67
N LEU A 28 0.46 32.29 -15.88
CA LEU A 28 -0.79 32.99 -16.15
C LEU A 28 -0.59 34.50 -15.96
N ASP A 29 -0.96 35.29 -16.96
CA ASP A 29 -1.16 36.74 -16.80
C ASP A 29 -2.64 36.96 -16.48
N ILE A 30 -2.95 37.24 -15.21
CA ILE A 30 -4.33 37.29 -14.73
C ILE A 30 -5.13 38.48 -15.30
N ARG A 31 -4.47 39.43 -15.96
CA ARG A 31 -5.13 40.54 -16.65
C ARG A 31 -5.64 40.13 -18.03
N LYS A 32 -5.11 39.04 -18.58
CA LYS A 32 -5.52 38.49 -19.88
C LYS A 32 -6.55 37.40 -19.65
N LYS A 33 -7.46 37.22 -20.61
CA LYS A 33 -8.45 36.14 -20.62
C LYS A 33 -7.89 34.85 -21.26
N ASP A 34 -6.57 34.72 -21.34
CA ASP A 34 -5.90 33.59 -21.96
C ASP A 34 -5.82 32.41 -21.00
N ALA A 35 -5.78 31.19 -21.53
CA ALA A 35 -5.49 30.00 -20.74
C ALA A 35 -4.05 30.04 -20.20
N PRO A 36 -3.76 29.41 -19.04
CA PRO A 36 -2.39 29.29 -18.54
C PRO A 36 -1.45 28.64 -19.56
N LEU A 37 -0.30 29.28 -19.81
CA LEU A 37 0.74 28.76 -20.69
C LEU A 37 1.59 27.73 -19.96
N ARG A 38 1.64 26.49 -20.46
CA ARG A 38 2.52 25.44 -19.92
C ARG A 38 4.00 25.81 -20.09
N LEU A 39 4.75 25.74 -19.01
CA LEU A 39 6.20 25.98 -18.96
C LEU A 39 6.97 24.67 -19.07
N THR A 40 6.58 23.68 -18.28
CA THR A 40 7.12 22.31 -18.30
C THR A 40 6.03 21.33 -17.85
N GLY A 41 6.23 20.04 -18.09
CA GLY A 41 5.38 19.00 -17.55
C GLY A 41 5.66 17.64 -18.18
N GLY A 42 5.07 16.59 -17.62
CA GLY A 42 5.17 15.21 -18.11
C GLY A 42 4.71 14.24 -17.04
N ASP A 43 5.04 12.96 -17.22
CA ASP A 43 4.71 11.89 -16.27
C ASP A 43 5.70 11.89 -15.10
N PHE A 44 5.62 12.98 -14.33
CA PHE A 44 6.46 13.28 -13.17
C PHE A 44 5.62 13.95 -12.09
N VAL A 45 6.01 13.78 -10.84
CA VAL A 45 5.63 14.67 -9.74
C VAL A 45 6.71 15.74 -9.60
N TYR A 46 6.31 17.01 -9.43
CA TYR A 46 7.26 18.10 -9.24
C TYR A 46 7.26 18.62 -7.81
N GLY A 47 8.45 18.76 -7.22
CA GLY A 47 8.63 19.48 -5.96
C GLY A 47 8.44 20.98 -6.15
N THR A 48 7.97 21.67 -5.10
CA THR A 48 7.75 23.12 -5.12
C THR A 48 9.04 23.87 -5.46
N PRO A 49 9.07 24.68 -6.55
CA PRO A 49 10.25 25.43 -6.91
C PRO A 49 10.58 26.53 -5.90
N VAL A 50 11.85 26.64 -5.53
CA VAL A 50 12.39 27.68 -4.65
C VAL A 50 13.17 28.68 -5.49
N LYS A 51 12.68 29.92 -5.56
CA LYS A 51 13.32 31.01 -6.33
C LYS A 51 14.43 31.70 -5.54
N ALA A 52 15.52 32.02 -6.22
CA ALA A 52 16.57 32.88 -5.68
C ALA A 52 16.04 34.33 -5.46
N LYS A 53 16.40 34.94 -4.33
CA LYS A 53 15.93 36.30 -3.97
C LYS A 53 16.32 37.39 -4.97
N LYS A 54 17.46 37.24 -5.66
CA LYS A 54 18.08 38.28 -6.50
C LYS A 54 18.27 37.88 -7.97
N SER A 55 17.69 36.76 -8.41
CA SER A 55 17.73 36.33 -9.81
C SER A 55 16.51 35.50 -10.15
N ASP A 56 16.31 35.18 -11.43
CA ASP A 56 15.21 34.32 -11.88
C ASP A 56 15.55 32.83 -11.85
N ARG A 57 16.64 32.47 -11.16
CA ARG A 57 17.02 31.08 -10.93
C ARG A 57 16.09 30.43 -9.91
N ILE A 58 15.78 29.17 -10.14
CA ILE A 58 14.97 28.32 -9.27
C ILE A 58 15.67 26.98 -9.04
N ILE A 59 15.47 26.40 -7.85
CA ILE A 59 15.78 25.00 -7.57
C ILE A 59 14.48 24.25 -7.29
N TYR A 60 14.34 23.05 -7.84
CA TYR A 60 13.17 22.18 -7.64
C TYR A 60 13.60 20.72 -7.82
N THR A 61 12.69 19.78 -7.58
CA THR A 61 12.87 18.36 -7.87
C THR A 61 11.80 17.90 -8.85
N LYS A 62 12.08 16.83 -9.59
CA LYS A 62 11.07 16.10 -10.35
C LYS A 62 11.32 14.61 -10.16
N GLU A 63 10.26 13.83 -10.03
CA GLU A 63 10.36 12.41 -9.73
C GLU A 63 9.35 11.61 -10.52
N ASN A 64 9.66 10.33 -10.75
CA ASN A 64 8.68 9.30 -11.05
C ASN A 64 9.15 7.97 -10.47
N PHE A 65 8.40 6.89 -10.69
CA PHE A 65 8.77 5.59 -10.12
C PHE A 65 10.23 5.19 -10.43
N GLY A 66 10.72 5.51 -11.63
CA GLY A 66 12.08 5.24 -12.09
C GLY A 66 13.08 6.39 -11.94
N LEU A 67 12.64 7.61 -11.59
CA LEU A 67 13.49 8.78 -11.49
C LEU A 67 13.54 9.31 -10.06
N PHE A 68 14.72 9.24 -9.45
CA PHE A 68 14.98 9.80 -8.13
C PHE A 68 14.86 11.36 -8.14
N PRO A 69 14.27 11.98 -7.10
CA PRO A 69 14.11 13.43 -6.97
C PRO A 69 15.43 14.19 -6.69
N ASP A 70 16.37 14.19 -7.63
CA ASP A 70 17.56 15.06 -7.56
C ASP A 70 17.18 16.54 -7.63
N TYR A 71 18.00 17.41 -7.02
CA TYR A 71 17.83 18.85 -7.16
C TYR A 71 18.23 19.30 -8.57
N LEU A 72 17.32 20.04 -9.21
CA LEU A 72 17.49 20.62 -10.53
C LEU A 72 17.54 22.14 -10.42
N LEU A 73 18.48 22.77 -11.13
CA LEU A 73 18.56 24.21 -11.33
C LEU A 73 17.93 24.58 -12.67
N SER A 74 17.02 25.56 -12.65
CA SER A 74 16.46 26.15 -13.86
C SER A 74 16.28 27.67 -13.69
N ASP A 75 15.55 28.28 -14.62
CA ASP A 75 14.96 29.61 -14.48
C ASP A 75 13.43 29.52 -14.55
N LEU A 76 12.73 30.65 -14.39
CA LEU A 76 11.26 30.70 -14.41
C LEU A 76 10.63 30.26 -15.74
N SER A 77 11.40 30.05 -16.81
CA SER A 77 10.88 29.51 -18.07
C SER A 77 10.87 27.99 -18.12
N PHE A 78 11.60 27.32 -17.23
CA PHE A 78 11.79 25.86 -17.21
C PHE A 78 12.36 25.25 -18.50
N ARG A 79 12.90 26.06 -19.43
CA ARG A 79 13.40 25.58 -20.74
C ARG A 79 14.72 24.85 -20.66
N THR A 80 15.53 25.14 -19.64
CA THR A 80 16.83 24.50 -19.43
C THR A 80 16.91 24.01 -17.99
N GLU A 81 17.37 22.78 -17.81
CA GLU A 81 17.47 22.13 -16.50
C GLU A 81 18.91 21.63 -16.33
N LYS A 82 19.53 21.94 -15.19
CA LYS A 82 20.83 21.40 -14.80
C LYS A 82 20.68 20.62 -13.51
N ARG A 83 21.01 19.32 -13.55
CA ARG A 83 21.09 18.48 -12.35
C ARG A 83 22.22 18.96 -11.44
N LEU A 84 21.90 19.21 -10.17
CA LEU A 84 22.83 19.67 -9.13
C LEU A 84 23.33 18.55 -8.22
N THR A 85 22.54 17.49 -8.06
CA THR A 85 22.87 16.33 -7.22
C THR A 85 22.82 15.03 -8.01
N ASP A 86 23.50 14.01 -7.48
CA ASP A 86 23.36 12.62 -7.91
C ASP A 86 23.25 11.79 -6.64
N ALA A 87 22.06 11.83 -6.03
CA ALA A 87 21.86 11.37 -4.66
C ALA A 87 21.54 9.87 -4.53
N ASN A 88 21.16 9.21 -5.63
CA ASN A 88 20.88 7.77 -5.67
C ASN A 88 21.59 7.05 -6.84
N PRO A 89 22.92 7.19 -7.01
CA PRO A 89 23.64 6.55 -8.11
C PRO A 89 23.58 5.01 -8.04
N GLN A 90 23.33 4.44 -6.86
CA GLN A 90 23.24 2.99 -6.63
C GLN A 90 22.00 2.38 -7.30
N GLN A 91 21.01 3.19 -7.69
CA GLN A 91 19.81 2.71 -8.39
C GLN A 91 20.15 1.89 -9.65
N GLN A 92 21.23 2.26 -10.35
CA GLN A 92 21.68 1.59 -11.57
C GLN A 92 22.19 0.16 -11.33
N ASP A 93 22.48 -0.21 -10.08
CA ASP A 93 23.02 -1.53 -9.72
C ASP A 93 21.92 -2.60 -9.52
N TYR A 94 20.64 -2.21 -9.62
CA TYR A 94 19.49 -3.07 -9.34
C TYR A 94 18.45 -3.03 -10.48
N LEU A 95 17.67 -4.10 -10.60
CA LEU A 95 16.49 -4.12 -11.48
C LEU A 95 15.35 -3.33 -10.82
N TRP A 96 15.14 -2.09 -11.23
CA TRP A 96 14.28 -1.19 -10.46
C TRP A 96 12.79 -1.51 -10.62
N GLY A 97 12.26 -1.33 -11.82
CA GLY A 97 10.87 -1.56 -12.16
C GLY A 97 10.19 -0.36 -12.82
N THR A 98 8.96 -0.58 -13.26
CA THR A 98 8.10 0.45 -13.90
C THR A 98 6.74 0.47 -13.21
N ALA A 99 6.07 1.61 -13.20
CA ALA A 99 4.68 1.75 -12.76
C ALA A 99 3.78 2.09 -13.97
N GLU A 100 2.59 1.51 -14.03
CA GLU A 100 1.57 1.88 -15.01
C GLU A 100 0.18 1.93 -14.38
N LEU A 101 -0.68 2.80 -14.91
CA LEU A 101 -2.10 2.83 -14.57
C LEU A 101 -2.81 1.69 -15.31
N VAL A 102 -3.57 0.89 -14.58
CA VAL A 102 -4.45 -0.14 -15.16
C VAL A 102 -5.89 0.15 -14.78
N THR A 103 -6.82 -0.19 -15.67
CA THR A 103 -8.25 0.04 -15.46
C THR A 103 -9.05 -1.23 -15.71
N TRP A 104 -10.16 -1.36 -15.00
CA TRP A 104 -11.10 -2.49 -15.12
C TRP A 104 -12.49 -2.04 -14.67
N THR A 105 -13.47 -2.94 -14.80
CA THR A 105 -14.82 -2.71 -14.29
C THR A 105 -15.05 -3.57 -13.05
N SER A 106 -15.56 -2.96 -11.98
CA SER A 106 -15.93 -3.67 -10.75
C SER A 106 -17.14 -4.60 -10.96
N LEU A 107 -17.40 -5.47 -9.98
CA LEU A 107 -18.59 -6.34 -10.02
C LEU A 107 -19.92 -5.58 -10.02
N ASP A 108 -19.94 -4.35 -9.50
CA ASP A 108 -21.09 -3.45 -9.47
C ASP A 108 -21.10 -2.42 -10.63
N GLY A 109 -20.25 -2.59 -11.64
CA GLY A 109 -20.29 -1.80 -12.90
C GLY A 109 -19.55 -0.46 -12.85
N ARG A 110 -18.77 -0.19 -11.80
CA ARG A 110 -17.94 1.01 -11.68
C ARG A 110 -16.65 0.87 -12.49
N HIS A 111 -16.26 1.93 -13.19
CA HIS A 111 -14.92 2.02 -13.76
C HIS A 111 -13.90 2.25 -12.64
N LEU A 112 -12.95 1.32 -12.52
CA LEU A 112 -11.91 1.34 -11.51
C LEU A 112 -10.54 1.48 -12.14
N GLU A 113 -9.63 1.99 -11.34
CA GLU A 113 -8.22 2.17 -11.68
C GLU A 113 -7.33 1.71 -10.53
N GLY A 114 -6.05 1.50 -10.85
CA GLY A 114 -5.04 1.08 -9.90
C GLY A 114 -3.68 1.07 -10.55
N LEU A 115 -2.65 0.79 -9.76
CA LEU A 115 -1.27 0.76 -10.24
C LEU A 115 -0.81 -0.69 -10.42
N LEU A 116 -0.14 -0.96 -11.53
CA LEU A 116 0.62 -2.18 -11.76
C LEU A 116 2.10 -1.83 -11.82
N TYR A 117 2.87 -2.45 -10.93
CA TYR A 117 4.32 -2.36 -10.95
C TYR A 117 4.91 -3.64 -11.54
N LYS A 118 5.90 -3.47 -12.41
CA LYS A 118 6.53 -4.55 -13.17
C LYS A 118 8.05 -4.50 -13.03
N PRO A 119 8.76 -5.63 -13.12
CA PRO A 119 10.21 -5.63 -13.31
C PRO A 119 10.61 -4.79 -14.51
N GLU A 120 11.76 -4.12 -14.46
CA GLU A 120 12.23 -3.27 -15.56
C GLU A 120 12.50 -4.07 -16.85
N ASN A 121 12.91 -5.33 -16.68
CA ASN A 121 13.13 -6.31 -17.74
C ASN A 121 11.88 -7.17 -18.02
N PHE A 122 10.68 -6.62 -17.78
CA PHE A 122 9.42 -7.33 -17.98
C PHE A 122 9.26 -7.80 -19.43
N ASP A 123 8.94 -9.09 -19.56
CA ASP A 123 8.62 -9.77 -20.81
C ASP A 123 7.17 -10.28 -20.74
N PRO A 124 6.24 -9.77 -21.57
CA PRO A 124 4.83 -10.16 -21.55
C PRO A 124 4.58 -11.62 -21.96
N ALA A 125 5.56 -12.30 -22.55
CA ALA A 125 5.45 -13.72 -22.87
C ALA A 125 5.73 -14.63 -21.66
N LYS A 126 6.26 -14.09 -20.56
CA LYS A 126 6.53 -14.82 -19.32
C LYS A 126 5.40 -14.69 -18.32
N LYS A 127 5.30 -15.67 -17.43
CA LYS A 127 4.39 -15.71 -16.28
C LYS A 127 5.13 -15.30 -15.01
N TYR A 128 4.59 -14.34 -14.27
CA TYR A 128 5.19 -13.82 -13.05
C TYR A 128 4.29 -14.08 -11.84
N PRO A 129 4.87 -14.33 -10.64
CA PRO A 129 4.12 -14.24 -9.40
C PRO A 129 3.67 -12.78 -9.18
N MET A 130 2.53 -12.59 -8.52
CA MET A 130 1.96 -11.26 -8.27
C MET A 130 1.62 -11.10 -6.79
N ILE A 131 1.92 -9.93 -6.23
CA ILE A 131 1.44 -9.53 -4.91
C ILE A 131 0.41 -8.43 -5.05
N VAL A 132 -0.77 -8.65 -4.50
CA VAL A 132 -1.84 -7.66 -4.41
C VAL A 132 -1.65 -6.89 -3.10
N ASN A 133 -1.26 -5.62 -3.19
CA ASN A 133 -1.00 -4.77 -2.03
C ASN A 133 -1.82 -3.50 -2.15
N PHE A 134 -2.73 -3.25 -1.21
CA PHE A 134 -3.64 -2.09 -1.26
C PHE A 134 -4.09 -1.69 0.15
N TYR A 135 -4.62 -0.46 0.25
CA TYR A 135 -5.14 0.09 1.49
C TYR A 135 -6.49 0.76 1.26
N GLU A 136 -6.53 1.85 0.49
CA GLU A 136 -7.76 2.47 0.00
C GLU A 136 -7.56 2.85 -1.46
N LYS A 137 -6.98 4.03 -1.74
CA LYS A 137 -6.67 4.48 -3.09
C LYS A 137 -5.21 4.91 -3.19
N SER A 138 -4.53 4.52 -4.25
CA SER A 138 -3.17 4.97 -4.54
C SER A 138 -2.92 5.25 -6.02
N SER A 139 -3.92 5.20 -6.91
CA SER A 139 -3.76 5.50 -8.35
C SER A 139 -3.17 6.89 -8.62
N THR A 140 -3.39 7.85 -7.72
CA THR A 140 -2.78 9.20 -7.79
C THR A 140 -1.27 9.20 -7.61
N GLU A 141 -0.71 8.14 -7.05
CA GLU A 141 0.73 8.00 -6.77
C GLU A 141 1.52 7.39 -7.95
N LEU A 142 0.93 7.30 -9.15
CA LEU A 142 1.54 6.72 -10.36
C LEU A 142 2.98 7.21 -10.59
N ASN A 143 3.17 8.53 -10.46
CA ASN A 143 4.44 9.20 -10.72
C ASN A 143 5.20 9.54 -9.44
N ARG A 144 4.90 8.91 -8.29
CA ARG A 144 5.68 9.14 -7.08
C ARG A 144 6.87 8.17 -7.02
N HIS A 145 8.06 8.69 -6.75
CA HIS A 145 9.22 7.86 -6.47
C HIS A 145 9.11 7.22 -5.09
N ARG A 146 9.55 5.97 -4.96
CA ARG A 146 9.58 5.24 -3.70
C ARG A 146 11.03 4.97 -3.33
N ILE A 147 11.39 5.31 -2.10
CA ILE A 147 12.73 4.99 -1.57
C ILE A 147 12.69 3.53 -1.11
N PRO A 148 13.61 2.67 -1.56
CA PRO A 148 13.73 1.33 -1.00
C PRO A 148 14.06 1.42 0.48
N GLU A 149 13.22 0.83 1.31
CA GLU A 149 13.43 0.79 2.76
C GLU A 149 12.79 -0.44 3.37
N PRO A 150 13.27 -0.92 4.53
CA PRO A 150 12.55 -1.95 5.25
C PRO A 150 11.21 -1.38 5.74
N GLY A 151 10.15 -1.58 4.96
CA GLY A 151 8.83 -1.02 5.23
C GLY A 151 8.28 -1.46 6.59
N ARG A 152 7.59 -0.55 7.29
CA ARG A 152 6.98 -0.86 8.59
C ARG A 152 5.60 -1.51 8.51
N SER A 153 4.92 -1.35 7.37
CA SER A 153 3.51 -1.76 7.20
C SER A 153 3.14 -2.15 5.76
N THR A 154 4.11 -2.15 4.86
CA THR A 154 3.89 -2.50 3.45
C THR A 154 5.13 -3.19 2.89
N ILE A 155 4.97 -3.88 1.76
CA ILE A 155 6.08 -4.44 0.98
C ILE A 155 6.96 -3.34 0.37
N ASP A 156 8.24 -3.64 0.19
CA ASP A 156 9.16 -2.79 -0.57
C ASP A 156 9.00 -3.05 -2.09
N TYR A 157 8.41 -2.10 -2.82
CA TYR A 157 8.08 -2.33 -4.22
C TYR A 157 9.30 -2.64 -5.09
N HIS A 158 10.43 -1.97 -4.85
CA HIS A 158 11.66 -2.19 -5.64
C HIS A 158 12.28 -3.56 -5.37
N TYR A 159 12.26 -4.01 -4.11
CA TYR A 159 12.71 -5.35 -3.74
C TYR A 159 11.90 -6.43 -4.46
N TYR A 160 10.57 -6.32 -4.46
CA TYR A 160 9.71 -7.32 -5.08
C TYR A 160 9.79 -7.28 -6.62
N THR A 161 9.82 -6.10 -7.25
CA THR A 161 10.04 -6.00 -8.72
C THR A 161 11.43 -6.49 -9.12
N SER A 162 12.48 -6.18 -8.35
CA SER A 162 13.83 -6.74 -8.53
C SER A 162 13.85 -8.27 -8.43
N ASN A 163 12.98 -8.86 -7.61
CA ASN A 163 12.85 -10.30 -7.43
C ASN A 163 11.83 -10.97 -8.38
N GLY A 164 11.39 -10.26 -9.42
CA GLY A 164 10.53 -10.81 -10.47
C GLY A 164 9.05 -10.91 -10.09
N TYR A 165 8.60 -10.14 -9.10
CA TYR A 165 7.18 -10.03 -8.78
C TYR A 165 6.52 -8.89 -9.58
N LEU A 166 5.27 -9.14 -9.96
CA LEU A 166 4.32 -8.07 -10.26
C LEU A 166 3.71 -7.57 -8.95
N ILE A 167 3.37 -6.28 -8.90
CA ILE A 167 2.65 -5.72 -7.75
C ILE A 167 1.41 -5.02 -8.26
N PHE A 168 0.25 -5.47 -7.81
CA PHE A 168 -1.03 -4.86 -8.15
C PHE A 168 -1.56 -4.09 -6.94
N ASN A 169 -1.77 -2.78 -7.12
CA ASN A 169 -2.29 -1.86 -6.11
C ASN A 169 -3.61 -1.24 -6.62
N PRO A 170 -4.74 -1.93 -6.41
CA PRO A 170 -6.05 -1.43 -6.81
C PRO A 170 -6.57 -0.31 -5.91
N ASP A 171 -7.31 0.62 -6.50
CA ASP A 171 -8.17 1.52 -5.73
C ASP A 171 -9.44 0.80 -5.27
N VAL A 172 -9.82 1.02 -4.02
CA VAL A 172 -11.04 0.51 -3.41
C VAL A 172 -11.98 1.68 -3.16
N TYR A 173 -13.24 1.47 -3.55
CA TYR A 173 -14.31 2.38 -3.25
C TYR A 173 -15.35 1.68 -2.38
N TYR A 174 -15.84 2.40 -1.38
CA TYR A 174 -16.65 1.81 -0.34
C TYR A 174 -18.12 2.18 -0.46
N ILE A 175 -18.96 1.22 -0.07
CA ILE A 175 -20.37 1.41 0.23
C ILE A 175 -20.50 1.28 1.75
N ASP A 176 -21.16 2.23 2.39
CA ASP A 176 -21.40 2.20 3.82
C ASP A 176 -22.16 0.92 4.22
N GLY A 177 -21.76 0.34 5.36
CA GLY A 177 -22.25 -0.95 5.85
C GLY A 177 -21.46 -2.17 5.35
N TYR A 178 -20.81 -2.08 4.18
CA TYR A 178 -20.25 -3.25 3.48
C TYR A 178 -18.78 -3.12 3.07
N PRO A 179 -17.87 -2.66 3.96
CA PRO A 179 -16.48 -2.37 3.58
C PRO A 179 -15.72 -3.58 3.00
N GLY A 180 -15.90 -4.77 3.56
CA GLY A 180 -15.25 -5.99 3.07
C GLY A 180 -15.76 -6.41 1.69
N GLN A 181 -17.07 -6.32 1.46
CA GLN A 181 -17.67 -6.61 0.15
C GLN A 181 -17.22 -5.60 -0.90
N SER A 182 -17.11 -4.33 -0.54
CA SER A 182 -16.55 -3.28 -1.40
C SER A 182 -15.11 -3.60 -1.82
N ALA A 183 -14.26 -4.04 -0.89
CA ALA A 183 -12.91 -4.49 -1.21
C ALA A 183 -12.94 -5.68 -2.19
N TYR A 184 -13.79 -6.68 -1.96
CA TYR A 184 -13.95 -7.82 -2.87
C TYR A 184 -14.36 -7.38 -4.28
N ASN A 185 -15.40 -6.54 -4.38
CA ASN A 185 -15.95 -6.07 -5.65
C ASN A 185 -14.96 -5.21 -6.46
N CYS A 186 -14.06 -4.49 -5.78
CA CYS A 186 -13.05 -3.68 -6.44
C CYS A 186 -11.83 -4.51 -6.85
N VAL A 187 -11.33 -5.35 -5.95
CA VAL A 187 -10.02 -6.01 -6.10
C VAL A 187 -10.09 -7.23 -7.01
N MET A 188 -11.10 -8.10 -6.82
CA MET A 188 -11.14 -9.39 -7.51
C MET A 188 -11.23 -9.27 -9.04
N PRO A 189 -12.10 -8.42 -9.62
CA PRO A 189 -12.12 -8.23 -11.07
C PRO A 189 -10.83 -7.65 -11.64
N GLY A 190 -10.14 -6.79 -10.87
CA GLY A 190 -8.84 -6.25 -11.27
C GLY A 190 -7.78 -7.35 -11.38
N ILE A 191 -7.75 -8.27 -10.41
CA ILE A 191 -6.87 -9.45 -10.47
C ILE A 191 -7.19 -10.31 -11.70
N MET A 192 -8.47 -10.60 -11.95
CA MET A 192 -8.90 -11.39 -13.11
C MET A 192 -8.50 -10.73 -14.43
N SER A 193 -8.69 -9.41 -14.55
CA SER A 193 -8.28 -8.65 -15.73
C SER A 193 -6.78 -8.76 -15.99
N LEU A 194 -5.94 -8.78 -14.95
CA LEU A 194 -4.50 -8.97 -15.10
C LEU A 194 -4.13 -10.42 -15.46
N ILE A 195 -4.86 -11.42 -14.95
CA ILE A 195 -4.70 -12.83 -15.35
C ILE A 195 -4.98 -13.00 -16.84
N GLU A 196 -6.05 -12.39 -17.35
CA GLU A 196 -6.44 -12.43 -18.77
C GLU A 196 -5.39 -11.84 -19.71
N LYS A 197 -4.58 -10.88 -19.25
CA LYS A 197 -3.45 -10.34 -20.02
C LYS A 197 -2.33 -11.35 -20.28
N GLY A 198 -2.37 -12.52 -19.64
CA GLY A 198 -1.50 -13.63 -19.99
C GLY A 198 -0.13 -13.64 -19.32
N PHE A 199 0.25 -12.61 -18.56
CA PHE A 199 1.56 -12.54 -17.89
C PHE A 199 1.52 -12.82 -16.38
N VAL A 200 0.35 -12.94 -15.75
CA VAL A 200 0.22 -13.34 -14.34
C VAL A 200 0.14 -14.87 -14.23
N ASP A 201 0.92 -15.45 -13.32
CA ASP A 201 0.78 -16.85 -12.89
C ASP A 201 -0.32 -16.95 -11.82
N GLU A 202 -1.50 -17.42 -12.23
CA GLU A 202 -2.70 -17.52 -11.39
C GLU A 202 -2.48 -18.36 -10.12
N LYS A 203 -1.53 -19.32 -10.14
CA LYS A 203 -1.23 -20.17 -8.97
C LYS A 203 -0.28 -19.50 -7.97
N ARG A 204 0.23 -18.31 -8.29
CA ARG A 204 1.28 -17.61 -7.52
C ARG A 204 0.88 -16.16 -7.25
N ILE A 205 -0.38 -15.97 -6.86
CA ILE A 205 -0.91 -14.69 -6.42
C ILE A 205 -0.90 -14.65 -4.90
N GLY A 206 -0.23 -13.68 -4.31
CA GLY A 206 -0.30 -13.38 -2.89
C GLY A 206 -1.04 -12.07 -2.62
N ALA A 207 -1.42 -11.82 -1.38
CA ALA A 207 -1.87 -10.50 -0.95
C ALA A 207 -1.14 -10.05 0.31
N GLN A 208 -0.95 -8.74 0.43
CA GLN A 208 -0.35 -8.13 1.61
C GLN A 208 -1.16 -6.91 2.02
N GLY A 209 -1.49 -6.81 3.30
CA GLY A 209 -2.11 -5.62 3.85
C GLY A 209 -1.82 -5.48 5.34
N HIS A 210 -1.72 -4.23 5.80
CA HIS A 210 -1.55 -3.90 7.22
C HIS A 210 -2.70 -3.00 7.69
N SER A 211 -3.10 -3.09 8.95
CA SER A 211 -4.21 -2.32 9.53
C SER A 211 -5.50 -2.53 8.74
N TRP A 212 -6.09 -1.49 8.15
CA TRP A 212 -7.24 -1.63 7.26
C TRP A 212 -6.99 -2.54 6.05
N GLY A 213 -5.80 -2.48 5.47
CA GLY A 213 -5.38 -3.44 4.44
C GLY A 213 -5.36 -4.88 4.98
N GLY A 214 -4.89 -5.05 6.23
CA GLY A 214 -4.85 -6.33 6.93
C GLY A 214 -6.24 -6.94 7.12
N TYR A 215 -7.20 -6.10 7.54
CA TYR A 215 -8.62 -6.44 7.58
C TYR A 215 -9.13 -6.88 6.20
N GLN A 216 -8.88 -6.09 5.16
CA GLN A 216 -9.40 -6.36 3.81
C GLN A 216 -8.85 -7.68 3.26
N VAL A 217 -7.55 -7.94 3.35
CA VAL A 217 -6.98 -9.21 2.86
C VAL A 217 -7.45 -10.41 3.69
N ALA A 218 -7.66 -10.25 5.01
CA ALA A 218 -8.28 -11.29 5.83
C ALA A 218 -9.74 -11.54 5.42
N TYR A 219 -10.50 -10.50 5.07
CA TYR A 219 -11.85 -10.64 4.53
C TYR A 219 -11.83 -11.38 3.19
N LEU A 220 -10.97 -10.99 2.26
CA LEU A 220 -10.83 -11.67 0.96
C LEU A 220 -10.48 -13.16 1.13
N ALA A 221 -9.60 -13.50 2.08
CA ALA A 221 -9.23 -14.89 2.38
C ALA A 221 -10.44 -15.77 2.73
N THR A 222 -11.51 -15.20 3.31
CA THR A 222 -12.74 -15.92 3.67
C THR A 222 -13.74 -16.05 2.51
N ARG A 223 -13.44 -15.46 1.35
CA ARG A 223 -14.36 -15.36 0.19
C ARG A 223 -13.79 -15.94 -1.09
N THR A 224 -12.49 -16.20 -1.15
CA THR A 224 -11.84 -16.76 -2.34
C THR A 224 -10.69 -17.69 -1.98
N LYS A 225 -10.35 -18.58 -2.91
CA LYS A 225 -9.20 -19.48 -2.87
C LYS A 225 -8.07 -19.06 -3.80
N LEU A 226 -8.19 -17.88 -4.41
CA LEU A 226 -7.27 -17.39 -5.44
C LEU A 226 -5.85 -17.16 -4.91
N PHE A 227 -5.73 -16.77 -3.64
CA PHE A 227 -4.45 -16.43 -3.05
C PHE A 227 -3.69 -17.68 -2.59
N ALA A 228 -2.45 -17.81 -3.06
CA ALA A 228 -1.49 -18.83 -2.62
C ALA A 228 -0.96 -18.56 -1.22
N ALA A 229 -0.87 -17.28 -0.82
CA ALA A 229 -0.44 -16.86 0.52
C ALA A 229 -0.87 -15.41 0.82
N ILE A 230 -1.17 -15.10 2.08
CA ILE A 230 -1.55 -13.74 2.51
C ILE A 230 -0.74 -13.33 3.73
N GLU A 231 -0.18 -12.12 3.71
CA GLU A 231 0.27 -11.43 4.93
C GLU A 231 -0.82 -10.42 5.36
N SER A 232 -1.26 -10.54 6.60
CA SER A 232 -2.32 -9.75 7.22
C SER A 232 -1.78 -9.13 8.52
N GLY A 233 -1.24 -7.93 8.40
CA GLY A 233 -0.68 -7.16 9.51
C GLY A 233 -1.72 -6.33 10.25
N ALA A 234 -1.63 -6.32 11.58
CA ALA A 234 -2.54 -5.69 12.54
C ALA A 234 -4.03 -5.71 12.11
N PRO A 235 -4.62 -6.88 11.77
CA PRO A 235 -5.97 -6.93 11.24
C PRO A 235 -7.02 -6.75 12.32
N VAL A 236 -8.13 -6.08 12.00
CA VAL A 236 -9.36 -6.14 12.80
C VAL A 236 -10.24 -7.27 12.25
N VAL A 237 -10.17 -8.45 12.86
CA VAL A 237 -10.91 -9.64 12.38
C VAL A 237 -12.28 -9.81 13.04
N ASN A 238 -12.49 -9.16 14.18
CA ASN A 238 -13.69 -9.23 14.99
C ASN A 238 -14.10 -7.80 15.38
N MET A 239 -14.83 -7.14 14.47
CA MET A 239 -15.34 -5.79 14.68
C MET A 239 -16.32 -5.73 15.85
N TYR A 240 -16.98 -6.86 16.19
CA TYR A 240 -17.90 -6.93 17.32
C TYR A 240 -17.16 -6.74 18.66
N SER A 241 -16.09 -7.51 18.90
CA SER A 241 -15.30 -7.35 20.13
C SER A 241 -14.49 -6.06 20.15
N ALA A 242 -14.06 -5.58 18.98
CA ALA A 242 -13.24 -4.38 18.88
C ALA A 242 -14.05 -3.07 19.01
N TYR A 243 -15.37 -3.09 18.76
CA TYR A 243 -16.29 -1.95 18.88
C TYR A 243 -16.28 -1.31 20.26
N GLY A 244 -16.46 -2.14 21.31
CA GLY A 244 -16.53 -1.69 22.70
C GLY A 244 -15.19 -1.38 23.36
N GLY A 245 -14.08 -1.44 22.60
CA GLY A 245 -12.75 -1.24 23.16
C GLY A 245 -12.37 0.22 23.36
N ILE A 246 -11.29 0.43 24.12
CA ILE A 246 -10.64 1.73 24.34
C ILE A 246 -9.30 1.74 23.59
N ARG A 247 -8.90 2.90 23.05
CA ARG A 247 -7.52 3.14 22.61
C ARG A 247 -6.69 3.51 23.84
N TRP A 248 -5.90 2.57 24.36
CA TRP A 248 -5.15 2.76 25.61
C TRP A 248 -4.17 3.94 25.59
N GLU A 249 -3.69 4.34 24.41
CA GLU A 249 -2.80 5.51 24.25
C GLU A 249 -3.53 6.86 24.40
N THR A 250 -4.80 6.95 23.98
CA THR A 250 -5.54 8.22 23.92
C THR A 250 -6.75 8.29 24.85
N GLY A 251 -7.19 7.15 25.39
CA GLY A 251 -8.43 7.03 26.18
C GLY A 251 -9.72 7.09 25.35
N LEU A 252 -9.64 7.21 24.02
CA LEU A 252 -10.81 7.32 23.16
C LEU A 252 -11.54 5.98 23.04
N ASN A 253 -12.88 6.03 23.06
CA ASN A 253 -13.71 4.89 22.67
C ASN A 253 -13.48 4.58 21.18
N ARG A 254 -13.66 3.31 20.80
CA ARG A 254 -13.45 2.87 19.42
C ARG A 254 -14.73 2.86 18.57
N SER A 255 -15.92 3.01 19.16
CA SER A 255 -17.20 2.82 18.46
C SER A 255 -17.33 3.73 17.24
N MET A 256 -16.92 5.00 17.37
CA MET A 256 -16.92 5.98 16.28
C MET A 256 -16.13 5.53 15.04
N GLN A 257 -15.04 4.76 15.23
CA GLN A 257 -14.27 4.23 14.09
C GLN A 257 -15.14 3.29 13.24
N TYR A 258 -15.96 2.48 13.89
CA TYR A 258 -16.79 1.48 13.25
C TYR A 258 -18.05 2.08 12.64
N GLU A 259 -18.69 3.00 13.37
CA GLU A 259 -19.94 3.63 12.93
C GLU A 259 -19.71 4.58 11.74
N HIS A 260 -18.67 5.42 11.78
CA HIS A 260 -18.59 6.58 10.89
C HIS A 260 -17.26 6.81 10.19
N GLN A 261 -16.18 6.12 10.57
CA GLN A 261 -14.86 6.34 9.98
C GLN A 261 -14.48 5.20 9.03
N GLN A 262 -13.29 4.63 9.19
CA GLN A 262 -12.71 3.70 8.25
C GLN A 262 -13.54 2.43 8.05
N SER A 263 -14.23 1.92 9.09
CA SER A 263 -15.12 0.77 8.91
C SER A 263 -16.49 1.12 8.36
N ARG A 264 -16.94 2.37 8.53
CA ARG A 264 -18.11 2.96 7.84
C ARG A 264 -19.34 2.03 7.86
N LEU A 265 -19.63 1.39 9.00
CA LEU A 265 -20.74 0.45 9.15
C LEU A 265 -22.10 1.15 9.30
N GLY A 266 -22.11 2.42 9.68
CA GLY A 266 -23.30 3.28 9.67
C GLY A 266 -24.32 3.02 10.78
N ALA A 267 -24.06 2.08 11.69
CA ALA A 267 -24.97 1.73 12.78
C ALA A 267 -24.19 1.15 13.98
N THR A 268 -24.78 1.19 15.17
CA THR A 268 -24.23 0.55 16.37
C THR A 268 -24.38 -0.99 16.32
N ILE A 269 -23.66 -1.69 17.20
CA ILE A 269 -23.77 -3.17 17.32
C ILE A 269 -25.16 -3.65 17.77
N TRP A 270 -25.99 -2.76 18.35
CA TRP A 270 -27.34 -3.08 18.80
C TRP A 270 -28.39 -2.84 17.73
N GLU A 271 -28.18 -1.82 16.87
CA GLU A 271 -29.09 -1.49 15.77
C GLU A 271 -28.93 -2.47 14.61
N ALA A 272 -27.69 -2.84 14.26
CA ALA A 272 -27.41 -3.69 13.11
C ALA A 272 -26.31 -4.74 13.41
N PRO A 273 -26.53 -5.67 14.35
CA PRO A 273 -25.53 -6.69 14.73
C PRO A 273 -25.04 -7.54 13.56
N SER A 274 -25.88 -7.77 12.54
CA SER A 274 -25.52 -8.52 11.35
C SER A 274 -24.40 -7.86 10.54
N LEU A 275 -24.37 -6.53 10.42
CA LEU A 275 -23.31 -5.82 9.67
C LEU A 275 -21.93 -6.07 10.28
N TYR A 276 -21.85 -6.10 11.61
CA TYR A 276 -20.62 -6.39 12.34
C TYR A 276 -20.19 -7.85 12.19
N TRP A 277 -21.15 -8.79 12.22
CA TRP A 277 -20.88 -10.20 12.01
C TRP A 277 -20.39 -10.46 10.58
N GLU A 278 -21.10 -9.96 9.57
CA GLU A 278 -20.76 -10.14 8.15
C GLU A 278 -19.42 -9.48 7.80
N SER A 279 -19.12 -8.33 8.41
CA SER A 279 -17.87 -7.61 8.20
C SER A 279 -16.70 -8.18 8.99
N SER A 280 -16.88 -9.19 9.84
CA SER A 280 -15.82 -9.75 10.68
C SER A 280 -15.28 -11.09 10.13
N PRO A 281 -14.05 -11.12 9.56
CA PRO A 281 -13.43 -12.33 9.04
C PRO A 281 -13.44 -13.50 10.03
N LEU A 282 -13.32 -13.21 11.34
CA LEU A 282 -13.26 -14.22 12.41
C LEU A 282 -14.42 -15.23 12.32
N PHE A 283 -15.64 -14.79 12.01
CA PHE A 283 -16.82 -15.66 11.96
C PHE A 283 -16.89 -16.54 10.70
N THR A 284 -15.95 -16.37 9.76
CA THR A 284 -15.87 -17.18 8.54
C THR A 284 -14.46 -17.72 8.28
N VAL A 285 -13.63 -17.83 9.33
CA VAL A 285 -12.26 -18.36 9.24
C VAL A 285 -12.25 -19.82 8.77
N ASP A 286 -13.31 -20.59 9.06
CA ASP A 286 -13.50 -21.95 8.57
C ASP A 286 -13.43 -22.06 7.04
N LYS A 287 -13.77 -20.98 6.32
CA LYS A 287 -13.70 -20.89 4.86
C LYS A 287 -12.31 -20.60 4.29
N ILE A 288 -11.34 -20.18 5.11
CA ILE A 288 -10.00 -19.81 4.64
C ILE A 288 -9.20 -21.05 4.25
N GLU A 289 -8.73 -21.15 3.02
CA GLU A 289 -7.82 -22.25 2.59
C GLU A 289 -6.39 -21.77 2.37
N THR A 290 -6.19 -20.45 2.35
CA THR A 290 -4.90 -19.80 2.12
C THR A 290 -4.04 -19.78 3.39
N PRO A 291 -2.75 -20.11 3.32
CA PRO A 291 -1.78 -19.85 4.39
C PRO A 291 -1.71 -18.36 4.77
N ILE A 292 -1.77 -18.05 6.07
CA ILE A 292 -1.77 -16.65 6.55
C ILE A 292 -0.55 -16.37 7.44
N LEU A 293 0.23 -15.36 7.08
CA LEU A 293 1.20 -14.72 7.97
C LEU A 293 0.52 -13.53 8.66
N ILE A 294 0.46 -13.54 9.99
CA ILE A 294 -0.17 -12.48 10.78
C ILE A 294 0.94 -11.70 11.47
N MET A 295 0.93 -10.38 11.42
CA MET A 295 1.76 -9.54 12.28
C MET A 295 0.87 -8.78 13.26
N ALA A 296 1.08 -8.92 14.56
CA ALA A 296 0.35 -8.16 15.57
C ALA A 296 1.23 -7.89 16.79
N ASN A 297 1.40 -6.62 17.14
CA ASN A 297 2.25 -6.21 18.25
C ASN A 297 1.45 -6.00 19.53
N ASP A 298 2.11 -6.21 20.67
CA ASP A 298 1.49 -6.24 22.01
C ASP A 298 1.30 -4.84 22.64
N LYS A 299 1.89 -3.79 22.04
CA LYS A 299 1.66 -2.38 22.40
C LYS A 299 0.93 -1.59 21.32
N ASP A 300 0.19 -2.28 20.45
CA ASP A 300 -0.64 -1.63 19.44
C ASP A 300 -1.80 -0.83 20.07
N GLY A 301 -1.69 0.51 20.05
CA GLY A 301 -2.77 1.42 20.46
C GLY A 301 -3.88 1.60 19.44
N HIS A 302 -3.66 1.20 18.18
CA HIS A 302 -4.61 1.37 17.08
C HIS A 302 -5.53 0.19 16.90
N VAL A 303 -5.03 -1.04 16.99
CA VAL A 303 -5.79 -2.29 16.88
C VAL A 303 -5.50 -3.14 18.11
N PRO A 304 -6.51 -3.67 18.84
CA PRO A 304 -6.22 -4.47 20.03
C PRO A 304 -5.40 -5.71 19.64
N TRP A 305 -4.30 -5.97 20.35
CA TRP A 305 -3.43 -7.14 20.13
C TRP A 305 -4.20 -8.47 20.05
N TRP A 306 -5.28 -8.58 20.83
CA TRP A 306 -6.17 -9.74 20.86
C TRP A 306 -6.81 -10.06 19.50
N GLN A 307 -6.96 -9.11 18.58
CA GLN A 307 -7.47 -9.38 17.23
C GLN A 307 -6.51 -10.30 16.45
N GLY A 308 -5.20 -10.05 16.54
CA GLY A 308 -4.19 -10.93 15.94
C GLY A 308 -4.14 -12.30 16.60
N ILE A 309 -4.29 -12.35 17.93
CA ILE A 309 -4.35 -13.61 18.69
C ILE A 309 -5.59 -14.43 18.31
N GLU A 310 -6.78 -13.82 18.34
CA GLU A 310 -8.05 -14.48 17.97
C GLU A 310 -7.95 -15.05 16.55
N PHE A 311 -7.38 -14.31 15.60
CA PHE A 311 -7.20 -14.78 14.23
C PHE A 311 -6.24 -15.98 14.15
N PHE A 312 -5.06 -15.85 14.77
CA PHE A 312 -4.05 -16.91 14.78
C PHE A 312 -4.60 -18.18 15.44
N ILE A 313 -5.20 -18.05 16.63
CA ILE A 313 -5.74 -19.21 17.36
C ILE A 313 -6.90 -19.84 16.58
N ALA A 314 -7.79 -19.08 15.95
CA ALA A 314 -8.85 -19.63 15.11
C ALA A 314 -8.30 -20.45 13.94
N MET A 315 -7.33 -19.91 13.20
CA MET A 315 -6.64 -20.61 12.11
C MET A 315 -5.99 -21.91 12.60
N ARG A 316 -5.21 -21.84 13.69
CA ARG A 316 -4.54 -23.01 14.28
C ARG A 316 -5.53 -24.06 14.79
N ARG A 317 -6.64 -23.63 15.42
CA ARG A 317 -7.68 -24.54 15.94
C ARG A 317 -8.37 -25.31 14.82
N LEU A 318 -8.48 -24.72 13.64
CA LEU A 318 -9.03 -25.32 12.44
C LEU A 318 -7.99 -26.11 11.61
N GLY A 319 -6.76 -26.26 12.11
CA GLY A 319 -5.69 -26.99 11.43
C GLY A 319 -5.14 -26.29 10.18
N LYS A 320 -5.38 -24.99 10.03
CA LYS A 320 -4.95 -24.21 8.86
C LYS A 320 -3.54 -23.65 9.05
N PRO A 321 -2.70 -23.55 8.00
CA PRO A 321 -1.36 -22.97 8.10
C PRO A 321 -1.44 -21.49 8.48
N ALA A 322 -0.84 -21.14 9.62
CA ALA A 322 -0.76 -19.77 10.09
C ALA A 322 0.47 -19.56 10.96
N TRP A 323 1.01 -18.33 10.91
CA TRP A 323 2.11 -17.84 11.71
C TRP A 323 1.76 -16.50 12.32
N LEU A 324 2.25 -16.22 13.53
CA LEU A 324 2.08 -14.95 14.21
C LEU A 324 3.46 -14.34 14.49
N LEU A 325 3.75 -13.22 13.85
CA LEU A 325 4.85 -12.34 14.16
C LEU A 325 4.38 -11.32 15.20
N ASN A 326 5.14 -11.19 16.27
CA ASN A 326 4.87 -10.25 17.33
C ASN A 326 6.20 -9.63 17.74
N TYR A 327 6.32 -8.32 17.59
CA TYR A 327 7.50 -7.58 18.02
C TYR A 327 7.21 -6.93 19.37
N ASN A 328 7.74 -7.53 20.45
CA ASN A 328 7.42 -7.12 21.82
C ASN A 328 7.76 -5.63 22.04
N GLY A 329 6.80 -4.90 22.60
CA GLY A 329 6.92 -3.47 22.88
C GLY A 329 6.74 -2.55 21.67
N GLU A 330 6.57 -3.09 20.45
CA GLU A 330 6.29 -2.26 19.28
C GLU A 330 4.80 -1.83 19.24
N PRO A 331 4.51 -0.63 18.72
CA PRO A 331 3.15 -0.14 18.57
C PRO A 331 2.49 -0.79 17.34
N HIS A 332 1.57 -0.08 16.67
CA HIS A 332 0.82 -0.56 15.52
C HIS A 332 1.66 -1.11 14.35
N TRP A 333 2.95 -0.80 14.30
CA TRP A 333 3.93 -1.29 13.33
C TRP A 333 5.32 -1.33 13.99
N PRO A 334 6.26 -2.16 13.51
CA PRO A 334 7.65 -2.11 13.95
C PRO A 334 8.27 -0.74 13.65
N LEU A 335 8.78 -0.06 14.69
CA LEU A 335 9.52 1.19 14.57
C LEU A 335 11.02 0.97 14.58
N LYS A 336 11.52 0.05 15.42
CA LYS A 336 12.96 -0.21 15.51
C LYS A 336 13.45 -0.79 14.19
N LEU A 337 14.54 -0.22 13.66
CA LEU A 337 15.12 -0.65 12.39
C LEU A 337 15.40 -2.17 12.32
N PRO A 338 15.95 -2.83 13.36
CA PRO A 338 16.11 -4.29 13.36
C PRO A 338 14.79 -5.05 13.18
N ASN A 339 13.70 -4.59 13.81
CA ASN A 339 12.38 -5.22 13.71
C ASN A 339 11.76 -5.01 12.32
N ARG A 340 11.93 -3.82 11.74
CA ARG A 340 11.52 -3.54 10.36
C ARG A 340 12.25 -4.45 9.36
N ILE A 341 13.55 -4.63 9.54
CA ILE A 341 14.37 -5.51 8.68
C ILE A 341 13.93 -6.97 8.84
N ASP A 342 13.75 -7.45 10.08
CA ASP A 342 13.28 -8.82 10.33
C ASP A 342 11.88 -9.05 9.74
N PHE A 343 10.95 -8.12 9.90
CA PHE A 343 9.61 -8.22 9.34
C PHE A 343 9.63 -8.38 7.82
N GLN A 344 10.39 -7.51 7.13
CA GLN A 344 10.50 -7.58 5.67
C GLN A 344 11.19 -8.88 5.21
N LYS A 345 12.20 -9.37 5.94
CA LYS A 345 12.85 -10.65 5.64
C LYS A 345 11.88 -11.82 5.78
N ARG A 346 11.12 -11.92 6.87
CA ARG A 346 10.14 -13.00 7.09
C ARG A 346 9.02 -12.94 6.04
N MET A 347 8.51 -11.75 5.77
CA MET A 347 7.47 -11.55 4.76
C MET A 347 7.97 -11.96 3.36
N ALA A 348 9.19 -11.55 2.99
CA ALA A 348 9.80 -11.96 1.73
C ALA A 348 9.97 -13.48 1.64
N GLN A 349 10.52 -14.13 2.68
CA GLN A 349 10.68 -15.58 2.71
C GLN A 349 9.34 -16.33 2.65
N PHE A 350 8.32 -15.81 3.32
CA PHE A 350 6.96 -16.35 3.28
C PHE A 350 6.39 -16.32 1.86
N PHE A 351 6.48 -15.16 1.17
CA PHE A 351 6.04 -15.07 -0.23
C PHE A 351 6.93 -15.86 -1.18
N HIS A 352 8.25 -15.88 -0.99
CA HIS A 352 9.16 -16.69 -1.78
C HIS A 352 8.82 -18.18 -1.70
N HIS A 353 8.52 -18.68 -0.49
CA HIS A 353 8.12 -20.08 -0.32
C HIS A 353 6.85 -20.40 -1.12
N TYR A 354 5.79 -19.62 -0.93
CA TYR A 354 4.48 -19.93 -1.53
C TYR A 354 4.33 -19.52 -2.99
N LEU A 355 4.96 -18.44 -3.41
CA LEU A 355 4.82 -17.90 -4.77
C LEU A 355 6.00 -18.27 -5.66
N LYS A 356 7.18 -18.60 -5.15
CA LYS A 356 8.33 -19.02 -5.97
C LYS A 356 8.75 -20.47 -5.74
N GLY A 357 8.20 -21.15 -4.74
CA GLY A 357 8.56 -22.53 -4.42
C GLY A 357 9.93 -22.64 -3.75
N GLU A 358 10.44 -21.56 -3.15
CA GLU A 358 11.66 -21.61 -2.35
C GLU A 358 11.44 -22.50 -1.10
N PRO A 359 12.50 -23.12 -0.53
CA PRO A 359 12.35 -23.94 0.67
C PRO A 359 11.69 -23.18 1.83
N MET A 360 10.85 -23.88 2.61
CA MET A 360 10.24 -23.30 3.81
C MET A 360 11.35 -22.88 4.79
N PRO A 361 11.39 -21.62 5.24
CA PRO A 361 12.41 -21.15 6.18
C PRO A 361 12.22 -21.80 7.55
N LEU A 362 13.32 -21.92 8.30
CA LEU A 362 13.36 -22.62 9.59
C LEU A 362 12.31 -22.09 10.58
N TRP A 363 12.21 -20.76 10.72
CA TRP A 363 11.22 -20.13 11.61
C TRP A 363 9.77 -20.45 11.24
N MET A 364 9.45 -20.76 9.98
CA MET A 364 8.11 -21.19 9.59
C MET A 364 7.86 -22.65 9.98
N LYS A 365 8.88 -23.49 9.82
CA LYS A 365 8.79 -24.93 10.07
C LYS A 365 8.72 -25.25 11.56
N GLU A 366 9.59 -24.62 12.35
CA GLU A 366 9.79 -24.96 13.77
C GLU A 366 9.13 -23.94 14.71
N GLY A 367 8.90 -22.71 14.23
CA GLY A 367 8.48 -21.60 15.08
C GLY A 367 9.62 -21.10 15.97
N VAL A 368 9.37 -19.99 16.66
CA VAL A 368 10.22 -19.52 17.77
C VAL A 368 9.33 -19.45 19.00
N PRO A 369 9.57 -20.29 20.04
CA PRO A 369 8.79 -20.23 21.27
C PRO A 369 8.82 -18.83 21.86
N ALA A 370 7.69 -18.38 22.43
CA ALA A 370 7.58 -17.04 23.01
C ALA A 370 8.65 -16.77 24.10
N THR A 371 9.03 -17.80 24.84
CA THR A 371 10.08 -17.79 25.88
C THR A 371 11.50 -17.70 25.32
N GLU A 372 11.69 -17.95 24.02
CA GLU A 372 13.00 -17.97 23.36
C GLU A 372 13.23 -16.75 22.46
N LYS A 373 12.21 -15.92 22.23
CA LYS A 373 12.26 -14.75 21.32
C LYS A 373 13.33 -13.72 21.69
N GLU A 374 13.76 -13.66 22.95
CA GLU A 374 14.85 -12.78 23.39
C GLU A 374 16.25 -13.34 23.07
N PHE A 375 16.35 -14.64 22.83
CA PHE A 375 17.62 -15.35 22.66
C PHE A 375 17.89 -15.80 21.23
N THR A 376 16.84 -16.04 20.43
CA THR A 376 16.97 -16.47 19.04
C THR A 376 15.90 -15.87 18.13
N LEU A 377 16.27 -15.66 16.86
CA LEU A 377 15.35 -15.25 15.80
C LEU A 377 14.84 -16.44 14.96
N GLY A 378 15.35 -17.65 15.20
CA GLY A 378 14.92 -18.87 14.51
C GLY A 378 15.34 -18.97 13.04
N TYR A 379 16.49 -18.39 12.67
CA TYR A 379 17.13 -18.55 11.36
C TYR A 379 18.31 -19.49 11.42
#